data_AF-A0A937AVK5-F1
#
_entry.id   AF-A0A937AVK5-F1
#
_cell.length_a   1.000
_cell.length_b   1.000
_cell.length_c   1.000
_cell.angle_alpha   90.00
_cell.angle_beta   90.00
_cell.angle_gamma   90.00
#
_symmetry.space_group_name_H-M   'P 1'
#
loop_
_entity.id
_entity.type
_entity.pdbx_description
1 polymer ?
#
loop_
_entity_poly.entity_id
_entity_poly.type
_entity_poly.pdbx_seq_one_letter_code
_entity_poly.pdbx_strand_id
1 'polypeptide(L)'
;LPPPLPQRGCAGGLIASMEDRPSVRFGTLRGARNGRGVVTFCGEVDGRNGAGRPTGFVPFIGVLPAPPAGTARRRDTVTEFVLVEIGGTARDRAVVEGLCRESGLS
;
A
#
# COMPACT_ATOMS: atom_id res chain seq x y z
N LEU A 1 -10.38 5.35 -20.80
CA LEU A 1 -10.22 4.65 -19.50
C LEU A 1 -8.89 5.04 -18.87
N PRO A 2 -8.82 5.35 -17.55
CA PRO A 2 -7.54 5.49 -16.88
C PRO A 2 -6.75 4.17 -16.94
N PRO A 3 -5.41 4.22 -16.98
CA PRO A 3 -4.58 3.02 -16.96
C PRO A 3 -4.79 2.23 -15.65
N PRO A 4 -4.67 0.90 -15.67
CA PRO A 4 -4.76 0.09 -14.45
C PRO A 4 -3.70 0.52 -13.44
N LEU A 5 -4.04 0.48 -12.15
CA LEU A 5 -3.14 0.88 -11.08
C LEU A 5 -1.96 -0.09 -10.95
N PRO A 6 -0.76 0.38 -10.55
CA PRO A 6 0.46 -0.43 -10.50
C PRO A 6 0.48 -1.34 -9.26
N GLN A 7 -0.42 -2.33 -9.19
CA GLN A 7 -0.54 -3.29 -8.09
C GLN A 7 0.79 -4.02 -7.79
N ARG A 8 1.59 -4.30 -8.82
CA ARG A 8 2.93 -4.90 -8.66
C ARG A 8 3.92 -4.04 -7.88
N GLY A 9 3.85 -2.71 -8.05
CA GLY A 9 4.69 -1.76 -7.30
C GLY A 9 4.31 -1.71 -5.83
N CYS A 10 3.01 -1.76 -5.53
CA CYS A 10 2.51 -1.88 -4.16
C CYS A 10 2.99 -3.17 -3.48
N ALA A 11 2.84 -4.32 -4.15
CA ALA A 11 3.26 -5.60 -3.58
C ALA A 11 4.78 -5.64 -3.31
N GLY A 12 5.59 -5.18 -4.27
CA GLY A 12 7.05 -5.13 -4.11
C GLY A 12 7.49 -4.21 -2.97
N GLY A 13 6.90 -3.02 -2.86
CA GLY A 13 7.19 -2.09 -1.77
C GLY A 13 6.75 -2.62 -0.42
N LEU A 14 5.55 -3.22 -0.32
CA LEU A 14 5.10 -3.80 0.94
C LEU A 14 6.02 -4.94 1.37
N ILE A 15 6.39 -5.86 0.47
CA ILE A 15 7.36 -6.92 0.78
C ILE A 15 8.68 -6.33 1.30
N ALA A 16 9.18 -5.26 0.67
CA ALA A 16 10.42 -4.61 1.09
C ALA A 16 10.35 -4.02 2.50
N SER A 17 9.17 -3.58 2.94
CA SER A 17 8.91 -3.05 4.29
C SER A 17 8.72 -4.12 5.37
N MET A 18 8.66 -5.41 5.02
CA MET A 18 8.46 -6.52 5.97
C MET A 18 9.78 -7.13 6.42
N GLU A 19 9.84 -7.61 7.67
CA GLU A 19 11.04 -8.25 8.21
C GLU A 19 11.25 -9.65 7.63
N ASP A 20 10.18 -10.46 7.59
CA ASP A 20 10.19 -11.81 7.04
C ASP A 20 9.54 -11.84 5.65
N ARG A 21 10.27 -11.30 4.67
CA ARG A 21 9.80 -11.14 3.29
C ARG A 21 9.19 -12.41 2.67
N PRO A 22 9.75 -13.62 2.86
CA PRO A 22 9.18 -14.84 2.29
C PRO A 22 7.83 -15.25 2.87
N SER A 23 7.46 -14.80 4.07
CA SER A 23 6.17 -15.15 4.69
C SER A 23 5.05 -14.17 4.35
N VAL A 24 5.34 -13.11 3.59
CA VAL A 24 4.37 -12.08 3.24
C VAL A 24 3.30 -12.66 2.30
N ARG A 25 2.05 -12.57 2.74
CA ARG A 25 0.87 -12.93 1.97
C ARG A 25 -0.03 -11.71 1.84
N PHE A 26 -0.56 -11.51 0.64
CA PHE A 26 -1.48 -10.43 0.34
C PHE A 26 -2.90 -10.99 0.29
N GLY A 27 -3.82 -10.32 0.98
CA GLY A 27 -5.25 -10.57 0.88
C GLY A 27 -5.85 -9.67 -0.21
N THR A 28 -6.94 -8.99 0.12
CA THR A 28 -7.54 -8.01 -0.79
C THR A 28 -6.59 -6.85 -1.05
N LEU A 29 -6.63 -6.29 -2.28
CA LEU A 29 -5.87 -5.10 -2.65
C LEU A 29 -6.73 -4.20 -3.54
N ARG A 30 -6.97 -2.98 -3.09
CA ARG A 30 -7.68 -1.93 -3.81
C ARG A 30 -6.81 -0.69 -3.88
N GLY A 31 -7.03 0.12 -4.91
CA GLY A 31 -6.37 1.41 -5.00
C GLY A 31 -7.24 2.47 -5.64
N ALA A 32 -6.97 3.71 -5.27
CA ALA A 32 -7.64 4.90 -5.78
C ALA A 32 -6.59 5.94 -6.13
N ARG A 33 -6.76 6.60 -7.28
CA ARG A 33 -5.88 7.70 -7.72
C ARG A 33 -6.57 9.03 -7.48
N ASN A 34 -5.92 9.94 -6.77
CA ASN A 34 -6.45 11.28 -6.55
C ASN A 34 -6.12 12.24 -7.72
N GLY A 35 -6.66 13.46 -7.67
CA GLY A 35 -6.46 14.49 -8.70
C GLY A 35 -5.01 14.96 -8.88
N ARG A 36 -4.14 14.72 -7.89
CA ARG A 36 -2.68 14.99 -7.97
C ARG A 36 -1.90 13.83 -8.57
N GLY A 37 -2.59 12.74 -8.92
CA GLY A 37 -2.01 11.57 -9.53
C GLY A 37 -1.36 10.58 -8.57
N VAL A 38 -1.41 10.84 -7.26
CA VAL A 38 -0.98 9.91 -6.19
C VAL A 38 -1.97 8.76 -6.14
N VAL A 39 -1.46 7.54 -6.04
CA VAL A 39 -2.29 6.34 -5.88
C VAL A 39 -2.21 5.88 -4.43
N THR A 40 -3.34 5.88 -3.74
CA THR A 40 -3.48 5.21 -2.43
C THR A 40 -3.82 3.75 -2.67
N PHE A 41 -3.20 2.85 -1.93
CA PHE A 41 -3.51 1.44 -1.87
C PHE A 41 -3.97 1.07 -0.46
N CYS A 42 -5.07 0.32 -0.40
CA CYS A 42 -5.57 -0.29 0.81
C CYS A 42 -5.78 -1.77 0.57
N GLY A 43 -5.45 -2.59 1.56
CA GLY A 43 -5.56 -4.02 1.42
C GLY A 43 -5.24 -4.75 2.70
N GLU A 44 -5.05 -6.04 2.59
CA GLU A 44 -4.72 -6.92 3.71
C GLU A 44 -3.36 -7.56 3.50
N VAL A 45 -2.59 -7.69 4.59
CA VAL A 45 -1.29 -8.35 4.60
C VAL A 45 -1.18 -9.26 5.82
N ASP A 46 -0.58 -10.43 5.63
CA ASP A 46 -0.13 -11.34 6.69
C ASP A 46 1.38 -11.51 6.53
N GLY A 47 2.13 -11.43 7.63
CA GLY A 47 3.59 -11.48 7.63
C GLY A 47 4.20 -10.73 8.82
N ARG A 48 5.48 -10.99 9.14
CA ARG A 48 6.16 -10.36 10.28
C ARG A 48 6.70 -8.97 9.93
N ASN A 49 6.42 -7.98 10.78
CA ASN A 49 7.02 -6.65 10.74
C ASN A 49 7.71 -6.34 12.09
N GLY A 50 8.36 -5.18 12.21
CA GLY A 50 9.08 -4.78 13.43
C GLY A 50 8.22 -4.60 14.69
N ALA A 51 6.89 -4.69 14.57
CA ALA A 51 5.96 -4.74 15.69
C ALA A 51 5.58 -6.18 16.10
N GLY A 52 6.11 -7.20 15.42
CA GLY A 52 5.87 -8.62 15.67
C GLY A 52 5.17 -9.32 14.51
N ARG A 53 4.59 -10.50 14.78
CA ARG A 53 3.77 -11.23 13.82
C ARG A 53 2.30 -10.87 14.07
N PRO A 54 1.63 -10.09 13.21
CA PRO A 54 0.18 -10.02 13.22
C PRO A 54 -0.37 -11.44 13.05
N THR A 55 -1.30 -11.85 13.90
CA THR A 55 -2.01 -13.12 13.70
C THR A 55 -3.05 -12.94 12.60
N GLY A 56 -2.72 -13.43 11.39
CA GLY A 56 -3.59 -13.40 10.23
C GLY A 56 -3.53 -12.08 9.45
N PHE A 57 -4.42 -11.96 8.48
CA PHE A 57 -4.52 -10.78 7.63
C PHE A 57 -4.91 -9.54 8.45
N VAL A 58 -4.09 -8.49 8.34
CA VAL A 58 -4.34 -7.18 8.91
C VAL A 58 -4.37 -6.11 7.82
N PRO A 59 -5.19 -5.05 7.97
CA PRO A 59 -5.28 -4.04 6.94
C PRO A 59 -3.99 -3.23 6.88
N PHE A 60 -3.62 -2.75 5.69
CA PHE A 60 -2.55 -1.80 5.49
C PHE A 60 -3.00 -0.66 4.58
N ILE A 61 -2.32 0.47 4.69
CA ILE A 61 -2.43 1.57 3.74
C ILE A 61 -1.04 2.01 3.29
N GLY A 62 -0.91 2.29 1.99
CA GLY A 62 0.30 2.88 1.43
C GLY A 62 0.01 3.73 0.21
N VAL A 63 1.02 4.46 -0.25
CA VAL A 63 0.89 5.39 -1.37
C VAL A 63 1.98 5.16 -2.40
N LEU A 64 1.61 5.32 -3.66
CA LEU A 64 2.53 5.43 -4.78
C LEU A 64 2.46 6.89 -5.28
N PRO A 65 3.49 7.70 -5.01
CA PRO A 65 3.52 9.11 -5.42
C PRO A 65 3.36 9.28 -6.92
N ALA A 66 2.92 10.46 -7.36
CA ALA A 66 3.04 10.81 -8.77
C ALA A 66 4.53 10.96 -9.13
N PRO A 67 4.95 10.58 -10.36
CA PRO A 67 6.28 10.89 -10.83
C PRO A 67 6.57 12.39 -10.75
N PRO A 68 7.82 12.83 -10.49
CA PRO A 68 8.17 14.24 -10.49
C PRO A 68 7.75 14.93 -11.79
N ALA A 69 7.22 16.14 -11.70
CA ALA A 69 6.86 16.93 -12.87
C ALA A 69 8.08 17.09 -13.81
N GLY A 70 7.87 16.90 -15.11
CA GLY A 70 8.93 16.97 -16.12
C GLY A 70 9.70 15.67 -16.35
N THR A 71 9.47 14.62 -15.54
CA THR A 71 9.90 13.27 -15.92
C THR A 71 8.87 12.72 -16.91
N ALA A 72 9.27 12.49 -18.17
CA ALA A 72 8.46 11.72 -19.09
C ALA A 72 8.07 10.42 -18.37
N ARG A 73 6.80 9.98 -18.48
CA ARG A 73 6.37 8.64 -18.05
C ARG A 73 7.17 7.60 -18.84
N ARG A 74 8.44 7.40 -18.51
CA ARG A 74 9.13 6.18 -18.87
C ARG A 74 8.40 5.10 -18.10
N ARG A 75 8.19 3.95 -18.74
CA ARG A 75 7.64 2.75 -18.06
C ARG A 75 8.48 2.35 -16.84
N ASP A 76 9.68 2.91 -16.74
CA ASP A 76 10.76 2.58 -15.83
C ASP A 76 10.99 3.69 -14.78
N THR A 77 10.19 4.77 -14.76
CA THR A 77 10.21 5.72 -13.63
C THR A 77 9.56 5.06 -12.42
N VAL A 78 10.39 4.39 -11.62
CA VAL A 78 9.97 3.73 -10.38
C VAL A 78 9.61 4.83 -9.39
N THR A 79 8.31 4.98 -9.15
CA THR A 79 7.82 5.70 -7.97
C THR A 79 7.81 4.69 -6.83
N GLU A 80 8.61 4.97 -5.81
CA GLU A 80 8.74 4.07 -4.66
C GLU A 80 7.43 4.05 -3.90
N PHE A 81 6.93 2.85 -3.64
CA PHE A 81 5.76 2.67 -2.78
C PHE A 81 6.16 2.96 -1.34
N VAL A 82 5.40 3.83 -0.69
CA VAL A 82 5.58 4.16 0.71
C VAL A 82 4.48 3.48 1.50
N LEU A 83 4.87 2.52 2.35
CA LEU A 83 4.00 1.99 3.38
C LEU A 83 3.73 3.09 4.41
N VAL A 84 2.46 3.42 4.63
CA VAL A 84 2.07 4.44 5.61
C VAL A 84 1.83 3.78 6.96
N GLU A 85 1.02 2.73 7.02
CA GLU A 85 0.63 2.09 8.28
C GLU A 85 0.17 0.64 8.07
N ILE A 86 0.36 -0.21 9.09
CA ILE A 86 -0.20 -1.58 9.17
C ILE A 86 -1.04 -1.69 10.44
N GLY A 87 -2.29 -2.14 10.30
CA GLY A 87 -3.27 -2.32 11.38
C GLY A 87 -3.00 -3.51 12.30
N GLY A 88 -1.78 -3.60 12.85
CA GLY A 88 -1.32 -4.70 13.70
C GLY A 88 -2.00 -4.73 15.07
N THR A 89 -2.45 -3.59 15.58
CA THR A 89 -3.28 -3.49 16.80
C THR A 89 -4.71 -3.02 16.48
N ALA A 90 -5.63 -3.14 17.44
CA ALA A 90 -7.00 -2.64 17.26
C ALA A 90 -7.07 -1.12 17.00
N ARG A 91 -6.15 -0.35 17.60
CA ARG A 91 -6.04 1.09 17.38
C ARG A 91 -5.56 1.38 15.96
N ASP A 92 -4.49 0.71 15.52
CA ASP A 92 -3.90 0.94 14.20
C ASP A 92 -4.85 0.49 13.11
N ARG A 93 -5.59 -0.60 13.34
CA ARG A 93 -6.67 -1.06 12.45
C ARG A 93 -7.70 0.04 12.19
N ALA A 94 -8.21 0.67 13.25
CA ALA A 94 -9.17 1.75 13.11
C ALA A 94 -8.59 2.97 12.35
N VAL A 95 -7.30 3.26 12.54
CA VAL A 95 -6.58 4.31 11.80
C VAL A 95 -6.51 3.97 10.31
N VAL A 96 -6.04 2.76 9.96
CA VAL A 96 -5.91 2.31 8.57
C VAL A 96 -7.27 2.32 7.88
N GLU A 97 -8.30 1.76 8.50
CA GLU A 97 -9.66 1.74 7.94
C GLU A 97 -10.23 3.14 7.73
N GLY A 98 -9.95 4.07 8.66
CA GLY A 98 -10.32 5.48 8.52
C GLY A 98 -9.68 6.12 7.30
N LEU A 99 -8.35 5.97 7.15
CA LEU A 99 -7.60 6.54 6.04
C LEU A 99 -7.99 5.94 4.69
N CYS A 100 -8.31 4.63 4.67
CA CYS A 100 -8.83 3.98 3.47
C CYS A 100 -10.17 4.57 3.05
N ARG A 101 -11.09 4.77 4.00
CA ARG A 101 -12.41 5.38 3.74
C ARG A 101 -12.29 6.81 3.23
N GLU A 102 -11.41 7.61 3.83
CA GLU A 102 -11.10 8.98 3.38
C GLU A 102 -10.53 9.00 1.96
N SER A 103 -9.82 7.94 1.57
CA SER A 103 -9.30 7.74 0.22
C SER A 103 -10.33 7.18 -0.77
N GLY A 104 -11.59 7.00 -0.34
CA GLY A 104 -12.66 6.42 -1.15
C GLY A 104 -12.56 4.91 -1.34
N LEU A 105 -11.84 4.21 -0.44
CA LEU A 105 -11.63 2.77 -0.45
C LEU A 105 -12.32 2.14 0.77
N SER A 106 -13.24 1.19 0.52
CA SER A 106 -13.97 0.42 1.54
C SER A 106 -13.85 -1.08 1.30
#